data_AF-A0A316Z1K2-F1
#
_entry.id   AF-A0A316Z1K2-F1
#
_cell.length_a   1.000
_cell.length_b   1.000
_cell.length_c   1.000
_cell.angle_alpha   90.00
_cell.angle_beta   90.00
_cell.angle_gamma   90.00
#
_symmetry.space_group_name_H-M   'P 1'
#
loop_
_entity.id
_entity.type
_entity.pdbx_description
1 polymer ?
#
loop_
_entity_poly.entity_id
_entity_poly.type
_entity_poly.pdbx_seq_one_letter_code
_entity_poly.pdbx_strand_id
1 'polypeptide(L)'
;PQVVLGKKKLPDADHPFRAPSGSDVRGPCPGLNLMANHGYISRSGITNFNELVYGQQEAMGFGADLAVFLAALGMTVNGNPIADKLSIGGPDPRVPNLGLLGTGPAPGGIMKHNAYEIDASLTRTDLGLGDNKPLNGTLYEQMFKIADELNGGVIDGSVTGPIRSARYEDSAARNPKF
;
A
#
# COMPACT_ATOMS: atom_id res chain seq x y z
N PRO A 1 -4.97 3.02 -20.30
CA PRO A 1 -3.89 3.81 -20.95
C PRO A 1 -2.73 2.89 -21.34
N GLN A 2 -1.93 3.25 -22.34
CA GLN A 2 -0.74 2.47 -22.70
C GLN A 2 0.42 2.78 -21.75
N VAL A 3 1.12 1.73 -21.30
CA VAL A 3 2.34 1.85 -20.48
C VAL A 3 3.53 2.04 -21.40
N VAL A 4 4.36 3.04 -21.12
CA VAL A 4 5.61 3.26 -21.87
C VAL A 4 6.75 2.57 -21.14
N LEU A 5 7.37 1.58 -21.78
CA LEU A 5 8.52 0.88 -21.20
C LEU A 5 9.80 1.74 -21.26
N GLY A 6 10.46 1.90 -20.13
CA GLY A 6 11.75 2.60 -20.04
C GLY A 6 11.80 3.62 -18.91
N LYS A 7 12.93 4.34 -18.81
CA LYS A 7 13.09 5.41 -17.82
C LYS A 7 12.25 6.62 -18.25
N LYS A 8 11.33 7.03 -17.38
CA LYS A 8 10.50 8.23 -17.54
C LYS A 8 10.75 9.18 -16.37
N LYS A 9 10.67 10.49 -16.63
CA LYS A 9 10.72 11.50 -15.56
C LYS A 9 9.39 11.51 -14.81
N LEU A 10 9.44 11.27 -13.50
CA LEU A 10 8.28 11.29 -12.61
C LEU A 10 8.57 12.19 -11.39
N PRO A 11 7.57 12.91 -10.85
CA PRO A 11 6.25 13.14 -11.43
C PRO A 11 6.32 14.04 -12.68
N ASP A 12 5.40 13.82 -13.63
CA ASP A 12 5.25 14.63 -14.84
C ASP A 12 4.12 15.67 -14.70
N ALA A 13 3.91 16.48 -15.74
CA ALA A 13 2.89 17.53 -15.73
C ALA A 13 1.45 16.99 -15.68
N ASP A 14 1.23 15.75 -16.13
CA ASP A 14 -0.09 15.11 -16.13
C ASP A 14 -0.43 14.51 -14.76
N HIS A 15 0.59 14.26 -13.93
CA HIS A 15 0.47 13.65 -12.60
C HIS A 15 1.01 14.55 -11.47
N PRO A 16 0.52 15.81 -11.33
CA PRO A 16 0.97 16.69 -10.26
C PRO A 16 0.54 16.14 -8.89
N PHE A 17 1.37 16.41 -7.88
CA PHE A 17 1.01 16.10 -6.50
C PHE A 17 -0.22 16.91 -6.09
N ARG A 18 -1.18 16.23 -5.45
CA ARG A 18 -2.28 16.86 -4.72
C ARG A 18 -2.44 16.13 -3.39
N ALA A 19 -2.45 16.90 -2.31
CA ALA A 19 -2.73 16.36 -0.98
C ALA A 19 -4.13 15.73 -0.95
N PRO A 20 -4.33 14.64 -0.18
CA PRO A 20 -5.66 14.05 -0.02
C PRO A 20 -6.60 15.05 0.68
N SER A 21 -7.81 15.14 0.18
CA SER A 21 -8.93 15.84 0.82
C SER A 21 -9.56 14.99 1.93
N GLY A 22 -10.47 15.57 2.72
CA GLY A 22 -11.08 14.89 3.86
C GLY A 22 -11.89 13.62 3.52
N SER A 23 -12.32 13.45 2.27
CA SER A 23 -13.03 12.26 1.79
C SER A 23 -12.14 11.25 1.05
N ASP A 24 -10.86 11.56 0.87
CA ASP A 24 -9.90 10.68 0.20
C ASP A 24 -9.32 9.67 1.19
N VAL A 25 -9.22 8.41 0.77
CA VAL A 25 -8.67 7.34 1.60
C VAL A 25 -7.22 7.04 1.24
N ARG A 26 -6.43 6.80 2.27
CA ARG A 26 -5.04 6.34 2.19
C ARG A 26 -4.87 5.19 3.17
N GLY A 27 -3.86 4.37 2.94
CA GLY A 27 -3.61 3.18 3.75
C GLY A 27 -2.12 2.96 4.06
N PRO A 28 -1.74 1.73 4.45
CA PRO A 28 -0.40 1.39 4.88
C PRO A 28 0.59 1.34 3.72
N CYS A 29 0.13 1.11 2.49
CA CYS A 29 0.99 1.03 1.32
C CYS A 29 1.44 2.43 0.85
N PRO A 30 2.73 2.80 0.99
CA PRO A 30 3.22 4.08 0.52
C PRO A 30 3.11 4.23 -1.01
N GLY A 31 3.26 3.13 -1.77
CA GLY A 31 3.13 3.13 -3.22
C GLY A 31 1.71 3.49 -3.69
N LEU A 32 0.68 2.85 -3.14
CA LEU A 32 -0.73 3.18 -3.45
C LEU A 32 -1.06 4.64 -3.07
N ASN A 33 -0.55 5.10 -1.91
CA ASN A 33 -0.75 6.47 -1.46
C ASN A 33 -0.10 7.49 -2.42
N LEU A 34 1.12 7.21 -2.90
CA LEU A 34 1.81 8.02 -3.90
C LEU A 34 1.00 8.06 -5.19
N MET A 35 0.57 6.89 -5.71
CA MET A 35 -0.19 6.81 -6.94
C MET A 35 -1.50 7.60 -6.87
N ALA A 36 -2.24 7.54 -5.76
CA ALA A 36 -3.45 8.33 -5.58
C ALA A 36 -3.16 9.83 -5.40
N ASN A 37 -2.08 10.19 -4.70
CA ASN A 37 -1.66 11.59 -4.56
C ASN A 37 -1.16 12.21 -5.88
N HIS A 38 -0.74 11.39 -6.84
CA HIS A 38 -0.30 11.84 -8.16
C HIS A 38 -1.32 11.57 -9.26
N GLY A 39 -2.42 10.85 -8.99
CA GLY A 39 -3.50 10.60 -9.94
C GLY A 39 -3.24 9.48 -10.95
N TYR A 40 -2.28 8.59 -10.67
CA TYR A 40 -2.09 7.35 -11.44
C TYR A 40 -3.20 6.33 -11.20
N ILE A 41 -3.79 6.40 -10.00
CA ILE A 41 -5.06 5.78 -9.64
C ILE A 41 -6.00 6.88 -9.16
N SER A 42 -7.29 6.56 -9.02
CA SER A 42 -8.29 7.46 -8.46
C SER A 42 -7.80 8.16 -7.18
N ARG A 43 -7.79 9.50 -7.20
CA ARG A 43 -7.30 10.34 -6.09
C ARG A 43 -8.08 10.13 -4.79
N SER A 44 -9.33 9.69 -4.94
CA SER A 44 -10.20 9.29 -3.82
C SER A 44 -9.66 8.12 -3.01
N GLY A 45 -8.72 7.35 -3.56
CA GLY A 45 -8.25 6.10 -2.96
C GLY A 45 -9.21 4.91 -3.13
N ILE A 46 -10.31 5.12 -3.87
CA ILE A 46 -11.20 4.05 -4.33
C ILE A 46 -10.89 3.79 -5.79
N THR A 47 -10.25 2.67 -6.07
CA THR A 47 -9.68 2.31 -7.37
C THR A 47 -10.30 1.03 -7.92
N ASN A 48 -9.88 0.62 -9.11
CA ASN A 48 -10.31 -0.60 -9.80
C ASN A 48 -9.10 -1.39 -10.29
N PHE A 49 -9.33 -2.60 -10.81
CA PHE A 49 -8.25 -3.48 -11.24
C PHE A 49 -7.35 -2.85 -12.31
N ASN A 50 -7.94 -2.20 -13.33
CA ASN A 50 -7.19 -1.61 -14.43
C ASN A 50 -6.34 -0.41 -13.99
N GLU A 51 -6.87 0.44 -13.11
CA GLU A 51 -6.12 1.54 -12.51
C GLU A 51 -4.93 1.03 -11.71
N LEU A 52 -5.11 -0.03 -10.90
CA LEU A 52 -4.01 -0.64 -10.14
C LEU A 52 -2.90 -1.13 -11.07
N VAL A 53 -3.26 -1.97 -12.05
CA VAL A 53 -2.31 -2.53 -13.00
C VAL A 53 -1.59 -1.43 -13.79
N TYR A 54 -2.32 -0.41 -14.23
CA TYR A 54 -1.72 0.74 -14.92
C TYR A 54 -0.79 1.53 -14.00
N GLY A 55 -1.26 1.96 -12.82
CA GLY A 55 -0.50 2.80 -11.91
C GLY A 55 0.76 2.11 -11.42
N GLN A 56 0.70 0.81 -11.09
CA GLN A 56 1.87 0.05 -10.67
C GLN A 56 2.95 -0.01 -11.75
N GLN A 57 2.55 -0.14 -13.01
CA GLN A 57 3.50 -0.15 -14.12
C GLN A 57 4.02 1.26 -14.41
N GLU A 58 3.12 2.23 -14.57
CA GLU A 58 3.47 3.58 -15.03
C GLU A 58 4.17 4.42 -13.94
N ALA A 59 3.69 4.36 -12.70
CA ALA A 59 4.25 5.16 -11.61
C ALA A 59 5.44 4.51 -10.92
N MET A 60 5.46 3.17 -10.86
CA MET A 60 6.44 2.41 -10.06
C MET A 60 7.37 1.53 -10.92
N GLY A 61 7.12 1.41 -12.22
CA GLY A 61 7.94 0.59 -13.12
C GLY A 61 7.80 -0.92 -12.88
N PHE A 62 6.70 -1.39 -12.29
CA PHE A 62 6.51 -2.82 -12.05
C PHE A 62 6.36 -3.58 -13.37
N GLY A 63 6.85 -4.83 -13.40
CA GLY A 63 6.51 -5.77 -14.46
C GLY A 63 5.02 -6.06 -14.50
N ALA A 64 4.48 -6.37 -15.68
CA ALA A 64 3.06 -6.65 -15.86
C ALA A 64 2.59 -7.85 -15.01
N ASP A 65 3.44 -8.85 -14.85
CA ASP A 65 3.21 -10.03 -14.00
C ASP A 65 3.00 -9.64 -12.53
N LEU A 66 3.92 -8.86 -11.96
CA LEU A 66 3.83 -8.38 -10.59
C LEU A 66 2.64 -7.42 -10.39
N ALA A 67 2.40 -6.53 -11.37
CA ALA A 67 1.30 -5.58 -11.32
C ALA A 67 -0.06 -6.31 -11.28
N VAL A 68 -0.27 -7.24 -12.21
CA VAL A 68 -1.48 -8.08 -12.28
C VAL A 68 -1.65 -8.92 -11.02
N PHE A 69 -0.58 -9.56 -10.55
CA PHE A 69 -0.64 -10.39 -9.35
C PHE A 69 -1.11 -9.60 -8.12
N LEU A 70 -0.49 -8.44 -7.85
CA LEU A 70 -0.83 -7.64 -6.68
C LEU A 70 -2.23 -7.00 -6.79
N ALA A 71 -2.63 -6.57 -8.00
CA ALA A 71 -3.97 -6.05 -8.25
C ALA A 71 -5.05 -7.13 -8.02
N ALA A 72 -4.80 -8.34 -8.54
CA ALA A 72 -5.69 -9.48 -8.36
C ALA A 72 -5.78 -9.91 -6.89
N LEU A 73 -4.65 -9.98 -6.20
CA LEU A 73 -4.59 -10.30 -4.78
C LEU A 73 -5.42 -9.30 -3.97
N GLY A 74 -5.15 -7.99 -4.14
CA GLY A 74 -5.87 -6.93 -3.43
C GLY A 74 -7.38 -6.97 -3.67
N MET A 75 -7.79 -7.15 -4.92
CA MET A 75 -9.21 -7.25 -5.28
C MET A 75 -9.88 -8.48 -4.66
N THR A 76 -9.19 -9.62 -4.64
CA THR A 76 -9.76 -10.90 -4.17
C THR A 76 -9.87 -10.96 -2.64
N VAL A 77 -8.85 -10.51 -1.91
CA VAL A 77 -8.85 -10.66 -0.45
C VAL A 77 -9.67 -9.58 0.25
N ASN A 78 -9.69 -8.36 -0.29
CA ASN A 78 -10.19 -7.18 0.43
C ASN A 78 -10.95 -6.16 -0.45
N GLY A 79 -11.12 -6.43 -1.75
CA GLY A 79 -11.92 -5.63 -2.66
C GLY A 79 -13.29 -6.25 -2.96
N ASN A 80 -13.95 -5.73 -3.99
CA ASN A 80 -15.14 -6.31 -4.57
C ASN A 80 -14.89 -6.58 -6.07
N PRO A 81 -14.54 -7.81 -6.46
CA PRO A 81 -14.24 -8.14 -7.86
C PRO A 81 -15.47 -8.07 -8.77
N ILE A 82 -16.70 -8.17 -8.23
CA ILE A 82 -17.94 -8.05 -9.01
C ILE A 82 -18.20 -6.58 -9.37
N ALA A 83 -17.98 -5.67 -8.41
CA ALA A 83 -18.12 -4.23 -8.62
C ALA A 83 -16.87 -3.58 -9.24
N ASP A 84 -15.78 -4.34 -9.42
CA ASP A 84 -14.44 -3.89 -9.81
C ASP A 84 -13.96 -2.69 -8.97
N LYS A 85 -14.02 -2.83 -7.64
CA LYS A 85 -13.65 -1.76 -6.70
C LYS A 85 -12.82 -2.23 -5.53
N LEU A 86 -11.82 -1.43 -5.18
CA LEU A 86 -10.97 -1.62 -4.02
C LEU A 86 -10.71 -0.28 -3.31
N SER A 87 -10.76 -0.29 -1.99
CA SER A 87 -10.23 0.81 -1.16
C SER A 87 -8.76 0.55 -0.87
N ILE A 88 -7.89 1.51 -1.16
CA ILE A 88 -6.47 1.45 -0.78
C ILE A 88 -6.25 1.70 0.72
N GLY A 89 -7.31 2.12 1.41
CA GLY A 89 -7.39 2.26 2.86
C GLY A 89 -8.18 1.11 3.48
N GLY A 90 -9.10 1.45 4.38
CA GLY A 90 -9.98 0.50 5.09
C GLY A 90 -11.33 0.34 4.43
N PRO A 91 -12.31 -0.25 5.14
CA PRO A 91 -13.68 -0.36 4.65
C PRO A 91 -14.23 1.02 4.28
N ASP A 92 -14.86 1.11 3.12
CA ASP A 92 -15.41 2.37 2.60
C ASP A 92 -16.73 2.08 1.84
N PRO A 93 -17.81 2.85 2.09
CA PRO A 93 -19.12 2.60 1.47
C PRO A 93 -19.13 2.75 -0.06
N ARG A 94 -18.12 3.40 -0.64
CA ARG A 94 -17.96 3.50 -2.11
C ARG A 94 -17.52 2.18 -2.73
N VAL A 95 -17.08 1.20 -1.92
CA VAL A 95 -16.84 -0.20 -2.29
C VAL A 95 -18.02 -1.02 -1.76
N PRO A 96 -18.95 -1.44 -2.63
CA PRO A 96 -20.14 -2.17 -2.19
C PRO A 96 -19.80 -3.48 -1.51
N ASN A 97 -20.72 -3.93 -0.65
CA ASN A 97 -20.69 -5.26 -0.05
C ASN A 97 -20.59 -6.38 -1.10
N LEU A 98 -19.99 -7.49 -0.71
CA LEU A 98 -19.88 -8.68 -1.57
C LEU A 98 -21.25 -9.31 -1.84
N GLY A 99 -21.32 -10.15 -2.88
CA GLY A 99 -22.55 -10.81 -3.32
C GLY A 99 -23.31 -10.00 -4.38
N LEU A 100 -24.03 -10.72 -5.26
CA LEU A 100 -24.70 -10.15 -6.43
C LEU A 100 -25.69 -9.03 -6.09
N LEU A 101 -26.26 -9.06 -4.88
CA LEU A 101 -27.23 -8.07 -4.37
C LEU A 101 -26.66 -7.17 -3.26
N GLY A 102 -25.34 -7.19 -3.02
CA GLY A 102 -24.70 -6.39 -1.96
C GLY A 102 -25.10 -6.79 -0.54
N THR A 103 -25.55 -8.03 -0.34
CA THR A 103 -26.03 -8.54 0.95
C THR A 103 -24.93 -9.26 1.76
N GLY A 104 -23.75 -9.46 1.17
CA GLY A 104 -22.60 -10.11 1.81
C GLY A 104 -21.78 -9.15 2.67
N PRO A 105 -20.61 -9.61 3.16
CA PRO A 105 -19.75 -8.80 4.02
C PRO A 105 -19.17 -7.59 3.27
N ALA A 106 -18.93 -6.52 4.01
CA ALA A 106 -18.22 -5.35 3.51
C ALA A 106 -16.74 -5.68 3.20
N PRO A 107 -16.23 -5.31 2.03
CA PRO A 107 -14.80 -5.40 1.73
C PRO A 107 -13.96 -4.59 2.72
N GLY A 108 -12.81 -5.14 3.09
CA GLY A 108 -11.95 -4.57 4.12
C GLY A 108 -11.03 -3.46 3.65
N GLY A 109 -10.82 -3.33 2.33
CA GLY A 109 -9.71 -2.54 1.78
C GLY A 109 -8.35 -3.11 2.17
N ILE A 110 -7.28 -2.53 1.62
CA ILE A 110 -5.92 -3.02 1.86
C ILE A 110 -5.51 -2.93 3.35
N MET A 111 -6.15 -2.09 4.16
CA MET A 111 -5.91 -1.99 5.62
C MET A 111 -6.43 -3.15 6.45
N LYS A 112 -7.24 -4.06 5.89
CA LYS A 112 -7.73 -5.19 6.67
C LYS A 112 -6.55 -6.10 7.04
N HIS A 113 -6.27 -6.10 8.34
CA HIS A 113 -5.24 -6.88 8.99
C HIS A 113 -5.47 -8.38 8.81
N ASN A 114 -4.38 -9.15 8.68
CA ASN A 114 -4.37 -10.59 8.40
C ASN A 114 -5.09 -10.99 7.10
N ALA A 115 -5.13 -10.09 6.13
CA ALA A 115 -5.63 -10.39 4.79
C ALA A 115 -4.65 -9.88 3.71
N TYR A 116 -4.24 -8.62 3.82
CA TYR A 116 -3.18 -8.04 2.98
C TYR A 116 -2.18 -7.28 3.85
N GLU A 117 -2.70 -6.45 4.77
CA GLU A 117 -1.90 -5.82 5.82
C GLU A 117 -1.53 -6.86 6.88
N ILE A 118 -0.27 -6.81 7.32
CA ILE A 118 0.34 -7.74 8.27
C ILE A 118 1.28 -6.98 9.21
N ASP A 119 1.56 -7.60 10.36
CA ASP A 119 2.52 -7.11 11.34
C ASP A 119 3.96 -7.06 10.82
N ALA A 120 4.85 -6.45 11.60
CA ALA A 120 6.24 -6.16 11.26
C ALA A 120 6.39 -5.24 10.03
N SER A 121 5.41 -4.37 9.80
CA SER A 121 5.51 -3.31 8.79
C SER A 121 6.71 -2.40 9.05
N LEU A 122 7.43 -1.99 7.99
CA LEU A 122 8.67 -1.22 8.11
C LEU A 122 8.49 0.13 8.79
N THR A 123 7.34 0.77 8.55
CA THR A 123 7.09 2.17 8.94
C THR A 123 5.69 2.38 9.51
N ARG A 124 4.93 1.30 9.75
CA ARG A 124 3.59 1.31 10.34
C ARG A 124 3.62 0.47 11.60
N THR A 125 2.86 0.88 12.60
CA THR A 125 2.70 0.15 13.86
C THR A 125 1.86 -1.10 13.62
N ASP A 126 2.20 -2.21 14.26
CA ASP A 126 1.36 -3.40 14.27
C ASP A 126 -0.04 -3.09 14.84
N LEU A 127 -1.08 -3.70 14.29
CA LEU A 127 -2.46 -3.45 14.75
C LEU A 127 -2.65 -3.88 16.21
N GLY A 128 -1.95 -4.93 16.65
CA GLY A 128 -1.96 -5.38 18.04
C GLY A 128 -1.40 -4.35 19.05
N LEU A 129 -0.68 -3.35 18.55
CA LEU A 129 0.00 -2.32 19.35
C LEU A 129 -0.60 -0.91 19.16
N GLY A 130 -1.44 -0.69 18.16
CA GLY A 130 -2.03 0.62 17.89
C GLY A 130 -2.59 0.76 16.47
N ASP A 131 -2.47 1.95 15.91
CA ASP A 131 -2.97 2.27 14.56
C ASP A 131 -1.93 1.89 13.49
N ASN A 132 -2.32 0.98 12.59
CA ASN A 132 -1.50 0.45 11.49
C ASN A 132 -1.53 1.29 10.21
N LYS A 133 -2.23 2.43 10.22
CA LYS A 133 -2.34 3.33 9.07
C LYS A 133 -1.25 4.41 9.00
N PRO A 134 -1.04 5.24 10.03
CA PRO A 134 -0.15 6.39 9.93
C PRO A 134 1.31 5.98 9.83
N LEU A 135 2.13 6.87 9.27
CA LEU A 135 3.57 6.75 9.37
C LEU A 135 3.98 6.79 10.84
N ASN A 136 4.68 5.77 11.30
CA ASN A 136 5.34 5.76 12.60
C ASN A 136 6.74 6.36 12.44
N GLY A 137 6.95 7.57 12.99
CA GLY A 137 8.21 8.29 12.91
C GLY A 137 9.38 7.54 13.54
N THR A 138 9.17 6.85 14.66
CA THR A 138 10.21 6.05 15.32
C THR A 138 10.68 4.88 14.45
N LEU A 139 9.75 4.15 13.83
CA LEU A 139 10.11 3.06 12.92
C LEU A 139 10.77 3.57 11.63
N TYR A 140 10.31 4.72 11.13
CA TYR A 140 10.92 5.39 9.98
C TYR A 140 12.38 5.79 10.27
N GLU A 141 12.63 6.42 11.42
CA GLU A 141 13.98 6.78 11.86
C GLU A 141 14.86 5.53 12.09
N GLN A 142 14.32 4.47 12.68
CA GLN A 142 15.03 3.20 12.86
C GLN A 142 15.51 2.61 11.53
N MET A 143 14.66 2.63 10.50
CA MET A 143 15.00 2.12 9.17
C MET A 143 16.22 2.86 8.59
N PHE A 144 16.25 4.19 8.69
CA PHE A 144 17.39 4.98 8.20
C PHE A 144 18.62 4.85 9.07
N LYS A 145 18.46 4.75 10.40
CA LYS A 145 19.57 4.50 11.31
C LYS A 145 20.32 3.21 10.96
N ILE A 146 19.59 2.12 10.69
CA ILE A 146 20.20 0.85 10.27
C ILE A 146 20.93 1.02 8.93
N ALA A 147 20.36 1.77 7.99
CA ALA A 147 21.02 2.05 6.72
C ALA A 147 22.29 2.90 6.87
N ASP A 148 22.28 3.89 7.76
CA ASP A 148 23.44 4.73 8.09
C ASP A 148 24.57 3.89 8.69
N GLU A 149 24.24 3.04 9.67
CA GLU A 149 25.22 2.20 10.38
C GLU A 149 25.85 1.13 9.49
N LEU A 150 25.09 0.55 8.56
CA LEU A 150 25.52 -0.62 7.79
C LEU A 150 25.95 -0.31 6.35
N ASN A 151 25.47 0.79 5.76
CA ASN A 151 25.68 1.09 4.34
C ASN A 151 25.71 2.60 4.03
N GLY A 152 26.16 3.42 4.98
CA GLY A 152 26.35 4.87 4.76
C GLY A 152 25.08 5.63 4.33
N GLY A 153 23.91 5.13 4.76
CA GLY A 153 22.61 5.75 4.53
C GLY A 153 21.89 5.26 3.28
N VAL A 154 22.51 4.36 2.50
CA VAL A 154 21.91 3.80 1.29
C VAL A 154 21.04 2.60 1.63
N ILE A 155 19.74 2.69 1.31
CA ILE A 155 18.81 1.57 1.40
C ILE A 155 18.89 0.74 0.11
N ASP A 156 19.55 -0.41 0.20
CA ASP A 156 19.62 -1.41 -0.86
C ASP A 156 19.48 -2.85 -0.29
N GLY A 157 19.81 -3.86 -1.11
CA GLY A 157 19.72 -5.26 -0.71
C GLY A 157 20.57 -5.65 0.50
N SER A 158 21.66 -4.92 0.79
CA SER A 158 22.55 -5.20 1.92
C SER A 158 21.91 -4.91 3.28
N VAL A 159 21.01 -3.92 3.34
CA VAL A 159 20.37 -3.47 4.60
C VAL A 159 18.91 -3.88 4.73
N THR A 160 18.27 -4.31 3.64
CA THR A 160 16.85 -4.73 3.66
C THR A 160 16.62 -5.91 4.61
N GLY A 161 17.54 -6.89 4.64
CA GLY A 161 17.49 -8.03 5.56
C GLY A 161 17.59 -7.61 7.04
N PRO A 162 18.64 -6.87 7.44
CA PRO A 162 18.76 -6.31 8.79
C PRO A 162 17.55 -5.49 9.24
N ILE A 163 17.03 -4.59 8.39
CA ILE A 163 15.83 -3.79 8.70
C ILE A 163 14.62 -4.71 8.95
N ARG A 164 14.43 -5.73 8.09
CA ARG A 164 13.35 -6.70 8.26
C ARG A 164 13.48 -7.51 9.55
N SER A 165 14.68 -7.95 9.91
CA SER A 165 14.94 -8.70 11.15
C SER A 165 14.59 -7.86 12.37
N ALA A 166 15.07 -6.62 12.42
CA ALA A 166 14.78 -5.70 13.51
C ALA A 166 13.26 -5.48 13.69
N ARG A 167 12.50 -5.41 12.60
CA ARG A 167 11.04 -5.29 12.66
C ARG A 167 10.35 -6.55 13.16
N TYR A 168 10.80 -7.72 12.71
CA TYR A 168 10.27 -9.00 13.17
C TYR A 168 10.52 -9.21 14.67
N GLU A 169 11.76 -9.00 15.13
CA GLU A 169 12.15 -9.17 16.53
C GLU A 169 11.37 -8.22 17.46
N ASP A 170 11.22 -6.96 17.05
CA ASP A 170 10.47 -5.97 17.79
C ASP A 170 8.97 -6.31 17.90
N SER A 171 8.36 -6.77 16.81
CA SER A 171 6.97 -7.26 16.82
C SER A 171 6.81 -8.49 17.71
N ALA A 172 7.68 -9.50 17.57
CA ALA A 172 7.65 -10.72 18.38
C ALA A 172 7.83 -10.44 19.88
N ALA A 173 8.64 -9.44 20.24
CA ALA A 173 8.90 -9.08 21.63
C ALA A 173 7.75 -8.29 22.29
N ARG A 174 7.02 -7.47 21.52
CA ARG A 174 6.08 -6.50 22.09
C ARG A 174 4.62 -6.78 21.77
N ASN A 175 4.32 -7.40 20.62
CA ASN A 175 2.95 -7.66 20.18
C ASN A 175 2.53 -9.09 20.60
N PRO A 176 1.67 -9.26 21.62
CA PRO A 176 1.23 -10.59 22.07
C PRO A 176 0.32 -11.30 21.07
N LYS A 177 -0.05 -10.65 19.96
CA LYS A 177 -0.88 -11.20 18.88
C LYS A 177 -0.12 -11.36 17.57
N PHE A 178 1.20 -11.25 17.60
CA PHE A 178 2.08 -11.40 16.43
C PHE A 178 1.97 -12.79 15.80
#